data_AF-A0A9C9N3N9-F1
#
_entry.id   AF-A0A9C9N3N9-F1
#
_cell.length_a   1.000
_cell.length_b   1.000
_cell.length_c   1.000
_cell.angle_alpha   90.00
_cell.angle_beta   90.00
_cell.angle_gamma   90.00
#
_symmetry.space_group_name_H-M   'P 1'
#
loop_
_entity.id
_entity.type
_entity.pdbx_description
1 polymer ?
#
loop_
_entity_poly.entity_id
_entity_poly.type
_entity_poly.pdbx_seq_one_letter_code
_entity_poly.pdbx_strand_id
1 'polypeptide(L)'
;MATTLSLNEFSRYITDQIERIGAMRREVEEIQVGFNSAYVEWKAQHDATLERLTETMVERWDELGPDLQTRIEAHIPQERETAAQRREELRETLIPETQAEADLVLQEGQALTHKLRQLNPKLDRREEELKAQARTLEEELKQLNAQIKQLSGCLTVMFNFFRINKLDRQRQQVIGQLKVVQQELKKVREEWKEAQQEISAEQTALQTDWQELTLKLAQLQAELDYLDVETNRESLAFKRATRHMVDNLKEHVPCPADDIKTDLDHMVELNIQTDTYQDGLGSVGSLLSLLDGITEGLKRFDESVQGLIKEQSMHSAYLPKLRITVPDDVAAFHGQWDGLAQQVRDDGRLCAQPTEFLDIVRPVIQRELSETQIKGMFESMGQALDKATRGWKG
;
A
#
# COMPACT_ATOMS: atom_id res chain seq x y z
N MET A 1 -19.97 42.82 14.69
CA MET A 1 -20.31 43.98 13.85
C MET A 1 -20.09 43.51 12.43
N ALA A 2 -21.18 43.34 11.68
CA ALA A 2 -21.11 42.82 10.32
C ALA A 2 -20.19 43.70 9.44
N THR A 3 -19.18 43.08 8.85
CA THR A 3 -18.19 43.77 8.02
C THR A 3 -18.60 43.70 6.56
N THR A 4 -18.72 44.85 5.90
CA THR A 4 -19.05 44.91 4.46
C THR A 4 -17.79 45.01 3.63
N LEU A 5 -17.61 44.05 2.72
CA LEU A 5 -16.44 43.88 1.87
C LEU A 5 -16.83 43.98 0.39
N SER A 6 -15.93 44.45 -0.47
CA SER A 6 -16.03 44.22 -1.91
C SER A 6 -15.78 42.75 -2.26
N LEU A 7 -16.08 42.32 -3.49
CA LEU A 7 -15.80 40.94 -3.92
C LEU A 7 -14.32 40.55 -3.75
N ASN A 8 -13.40 41.44 -4.14
CA ASN A 8 -11.96 41.17 -3.98
C ASN A 8 -11.54 41.07 -2.50
N GLU A 9 -12.12 41.92 -1.64
CA GLU A 9 -11.85 41.85 -0.20
C GLU A 9 -12.48 40.60 0.43
N PHE A 10 -13.62 40.13 -0.06
CA PHE A 10 -14.27 38.91 0.40
C PHE A 10 -13.50 37.66 -0.04
N SER A 11 -13.00 37.61 -1.27
CA SER A 11 -12.10 36.54 -1.71
C SER A 11 -10.80 36.51 -0.89
N ARG A 12 -10.22 37.69 -0.63
CA ARG A 12 -9.06 37.79 0.28
C ARG A 12 -9.40 37.27 1.67
N TYR A 13 -10.55 37.66 2.23
CA TYR A 13 -11.02 37.15 3.52
C TYR A 13 -11.09 35.61 3.53
N ILE A 14 -11.63 34.97 2.48
CA ILE A 14 -11.69 33.51 2.37
C ILE A 14 -10.28 32.90 2.33
N THR A 15 -9.38 33.49 1.53
CA THR A 15 -7.98 33.07 1.43
C THR A 15 -7.28 33.17 2.78
N ASP A 16 -7.46 34.28 3.51
CA ASP A 16 -6.91 34.46 4.86
C ASP A 16 -7.44 33.39 5.83
N GLN A 17 -8.70 32.97 5.71
CA GLN A 17 -9.23 31.87 6.54
C GLN A 17 -8.64 30.51 6.16
N ILE A 18 -8.44 30.23 4.87
CA ILE A 18 -7.76 29.02 4.40
C ILE A 18 -6.34 28.95 4.98
N GLU A 19 -5.60 30.06 5.00
CA GLU A 19 -4.25 30.12 5.57
C GLU A 19 -4.25 29.85 7.08
N ARG A 20 -5.21 30.42 7.83
CA ARG A 20 -5.37 30.19 9.28
C ARG A 20 -5.72 28.74 9.59
N ILE A 21 -6.64 28.14 8.84
CA ILE A 21 -6.98 26.72 8.97
C ILE A 21 -5.75 25.86 8.64
N GLY A 22 -4.97 26.23 7.62
CA GLY A 22 -3.72 25.55 7.27
C GLY A 22 -2.62 25.69 8.33
N ALA A 23 -2.58 26.79 9.08
CA ALA A 23 -1.70 26.92 10.24
C ALA A 23 -2.14 25.98 11.37
N MET A 24 -3.42 26.01 11.75
CA MET A 24 -3.99 25.09 12.73
C MET A 24 -3.71 23.63 12.36
N ARG A 25 -3.95 23.27 11.09
CA ARG A 25 -3.73 21.92 10.58
C ARG A 25 -2.29 21.45 10.79
N ARG A 26 -1.29 22.31 10.57
CA ARG A 26 0.13 21.95 10.79
C ARG A 26 0.43 21.67 12.27
N GLU A 27 -0.11 22.47 13.18
CA GLU A 27 0.04 22.21 14.63
C GLU A 27 -0.57 20.84 15.00
N VAL A 28 -1.72 20.48 14.43
CA VAL A 28 -2.34 19.15 14.66
C VAL A 28 -1.52 18.01 14.05
N GLU A 29 -0.87 18.23 12.91
CA GLU A 29 0.04 17.25 12.31
C GLU A 29 1.27 17.00 13.21
N GLU A 30 1.82 18.04 13.82
CA GLU A 30 2.91 17.91 14.79
C GLU A 30 2.48 17.04 15.98
N ILE A 31 1.26 17.27 16.51
CA ILE A 31 0.65 16.39 17.53
C ILE A 31 0.51 14.96 17.02
N GLN A 32 0.06 14.74 15.77
CA GLN A 32 -0.08 13.40 15.20
C GLN A 32 1.25 12.64 15.19
N VAL A 33 2.33 13.31 14.76
CA VAL A 33 3.67 12.73 14.73
C VAL A 33 4.14 12.41 16.14
N GLY A 34 3.98 13.34 17.08
CA GLY A 34 4.38 13.13 18.47
C GLY A 34 3.58 12.02 19.16
N PHE A 35 2.27 11.93 18.93
CA PHE A 35 1.42 10.84 19.44
C PHE A 35 1.88 9.49 18.89
N ASN A 36 2.13 9.39 17.59
CA ASN A 36 2.59 8.14 16.99
C ASN A 36 3.94 7.72 17.57
N SER A 37 4.87 8.66 17.77
CA SER A 37 6.18 8.37 18.36
C SER A 37 6.05 7.88 19.81
N ALA A 38 5.29 8.61 20.64
CA ALA A 38 5.06 8.25 22.03
C ALA A 38 4.32 6.91 22.16
N TYR A 39 3.32 6.68 21.30
CA TYR A 39 2.55 5.44 21.28
C TYR A 39 3.42 4.22 20.93
N VAL A 40 4.36 4.33 20.01
CA VAL A 40 5.26 3.21 19.67
C VAL A 40 6.14 2.82 20.85
N GLU A 41 6.75 3.79 21.53
CA GLU A 41 7.60 3.54 22.71
C GLU A 41 6.77 2.95 23.85
N TRP A 42 5.64 3.57 24.16
CA TRP A 42 4.72 3.12 25.19
C TRP A 42 4.17 1.71 24.88
N LYS A 43 3.82 1.41 23.62
CA LYS A 43 3.31 0.10 23.21
C LYS A 43 4.34 -1.01 23.40
N ALA A 44 5.62 -0.71 23.16
CA ALA A 44 6.68 -1.69 23.43
C ALA A 44 6.76 -2.05 24.93
N GLN A 45 6.61 -1.05 25.83
CA GLN A 45 6.57 -1.29 27.27
C GLN A 45 5.32 -2.08 27.68
N HIS A 46 4.16 -1.74 27.11
CA HIS A 46 2.90 -2.45 27.31
C HIS A 46 3.04 -3.92 26.92
N ASP A 47 3.47 -4.20 25.70
CA ASP A 47 3.56 -5.57 25.17
C ASP A 47 4.56 -6.42 25.95
N ALA A 48 5.69 -5.83 26.37
CA ALA A 48 6.67 -6.50 27.21
C ALA A 48 6.12 -6.83 28.62
N THR A 49 5.36 -5.90 29.21
CA THR A 49 4.73 -6.09 30.52
C THR A 49 3.64 -7.15 30.45
N LEU A 50 2.79 -7.10 29.42
CA LEU A 50 1.73 -8.05 29.17
C LEU A 50 2.27 -9.47 28.99
N GLU A 51 3.32 -9.67 28.18
CA GLU A 51 3.90 -11.00 27.98
C GLU A 51 4.50 -11.55 29.28
N ARG A 52 5.33 -10.75 29.96
CA ARG A 52 5.97 -11.17 31.21
C ARG A 52 4.95 -11.51 32.30
N LEU A 53 3.92 -10.69 32.46
CA LEU A 53 2.88 -10.90 33.46
C LEU A 53 2.02 -12.12 33.12
N THR A 54 1.69 -12.31 31.84
CA THR A 54 0.97 -13.50 31.37
C THR A 54 1.75 -14.78 31.73
N GLU A 55 3.03 -14.86 31.38
CA GLU A 55 3.88 -16.02 31.71
C GLU A 55 3.94 -16.25 33.23
N THR A 56 4.17 -15.19 34.01
CA THR A 56 4.26 -15.27 35.48
C THR A 56 2.96 -15.81 36.09
N MET A 57 1.81 -15.34 35.61
CA MET A 57 0.50 -15.77 36.10
C MET A 57 0.15 -17.20 35.70
N VAL A 58 0.57 -17.64 34.51
CA VAL A 58 0.42 -19.03 34.06
C VAL A 58 1.25 -19.97 34.94
N GLU A 59 2.50 -19.59 35.25
CA GLU A 59 3.40 -20.40 36.10
C GLU A 59 2.97 -20.42 37.57
N ARG A 60 2.46 -19.31 38.10
CA ARG A 60 2.09 -19.12 39.51
C ARG A 60 0.57 -19.06 39.71
N TRP A 61 -0.16 -19.88 38.97
CA TRP A 61 -1.63 -19.93 38.98
C TRP A 61 -2.25 -20.01 40.39
N ASP A 62 -1.67 -20.82 41.27
CA ASP A 62 -2.17 -21.06 42.62
C ASP A 62 -2.06 -19.82 43.54
N GLU A 63 -1.25 -18.82 43.16
CA GLU A 63 -0.99 -17.61 43.94
C GLU A 63 -1.92 -16.44 43.58
N LEU A 64 -2.72 -16.56 42.51
CA LEU A 64 -3.53 -15.45 41.98
C LEU A 64 -4.77 -15.13 42.84
N GLY A 65 -5.28 -16.11 43.59
CA GLY A 65 -6.53 -16.00 44.34
C GLY A 65 -7.79 -16.22 43.50
N PRO A 66 -8.94 -16.46 44.14
CA PRO A 66 -10.13 -17.01 43.49
C PRO A 66 -10.78 -16.06 42.48
N ASP A 67 -10.71 -14.74 42.70
CA ASP A 67 -11.33 -13.75 41.82
C ASP A 67 -10.66 -13.72 40.44
N LEU A 68 -9.32 -13.68 40.41
CA LEU A 68 -8.55 -13.72 39.16
C LEU A 68 -8.71 -15.07 38.46
N GLN A 69 -8.65 -16.16 39.23
CA GLN A 69 -8.83 -17.50 38.69
C GLN A 69 -10.19 -17.66 37.99
N THR A 70 -11.28 -17.23 38.65
CA THR A 70 -12.63 -17.29 38.09
C THR A 70 -12.76 -16.49 36.79
N ARG A 71 -12.15 -15.29 36.73
CA ARG A 71 -12.17 -14.44 35.52
C ARG A 71 -11.45 -15.09 34.34
N ILE A 72 -10.30 -15.72 34.59
CA ILE A 72 -9.54 -16.44 33.56
C ILE A 72 -10.30 -17.68 33.11
N GLU A 73 -10.78 -18.49 34.06
CA GLU A 73 -11.55 -19.71 33.79
C GLU A 73 -12.81 -19.46 32.95
N ALA A 74 -13.50 -18.34 33.20
CA ALA A 74 -14.68 -17.94 32.44
C ALA A 74 -14.40 -17.75 30.94
N HIS A 75 -13.16 -17.42 30.57
CA HIS A 75 -12.78 -17.16 29.19
C HIS A 75 -12.19 -18.39 28.47
N ILE A 76 -11.66 -19.38 29.21
CA ILE A 76 -11.08 -20.61 28.63
C ILE A 76 -11.99 -21.29 27.59
N PRO A 77 -13.32 -21.44 27.79
CA PRO A 77 -14.19 -22.08 26.80
C PRO A 77 -14.18 -21.39 25.44
N GLN A 78 -14.13 -20.06 25.40
CA GLN A 78 -14.06 -19.30 24.16
C GLN A 78 -12.72 -19.51 23.46
N GLU A 79 -11.61 -19.51 24.21
CA GLU A 79 -10.28 -19.76 23.63
C GLU A 79 -10.11 -21.19 23.10
N ARG A 80 -10.75 -22.17 23.76
CA ARG A 80 -10.85 -23.54 23.24
C ARG A 80 -11.63 -23.59 21.93
N GLU A 81 -12.74 -22.87 21.84
CA GLU A 81 -13.52 -22.77 20.61
C GLU A 81 -12.71 -22.12 19.48
N THR A 82 -12.01 -21.01 19.76
CA THR A 82 -11.11 -20.37 18.79
C THR A 82 -10.00 -21.31 18.32
N ALA A 83 -9.38 -22.07 19.23
CA ALA A 83 -8.37 -23.06 18.85
C ALA A 83 -8.96 -24.21 18.01
N ALA A 84 -10.19 -24.65 18.32
CA ALA A 84 -10.88 -25.68 17.55
C ALA A 84 -11.25 -25.21 16.14
N GLN A 85 -11.78 -23.98 16.01
CA GLN A 85 -12.07 -23.35 14.72
C GLN A 85 -10.80 -23.20 13.88
N ARG A 86 -9.70 -22.72 14.49
CA ARG A 86 -8.41 -22.61 13.80
C ARG A 86 -7.90 -23.96 13.31
N ARG A 87 -8.03 -25.01 14.13
CA ARG A 87 -7.65 -26.38 13.75
C ARG A 87 -8.47 -26.90 12.56
N GLU A 88 -9.78 -26.63 12.56
CA GLU A 88 -10.67 -26.99 11.46
C GLU A 88 -10.32 -26.22 10.19
N GLU A 89 -10.12 -24.91 10.27
CA GLU A 89 -9.70 -24.06 9.15
C GLU A 89 -8.38 -24.53 8.52
N LEU A 90 -7.39 -24.86 9.35
CA LEU A 90 -6.11 -25.41 8.88
C LEU A 90 -6.32 -26.71 8.09
N ARG A 91 -7.12 -27.63 8.65
CA ARG A 91 -7.32 -28.98 8.10
C ARG A 91 -8.17 -28.98 6.83
N GLU A 92 -9.28 -28.25 6.84
CA GLU A 92 -10.30 -28.35 5.80
C GLU A 92 -10.10 -27.32 4.68
N THR A 93 -9.32 -26.25 4.91
CA THR A 93 -9.18 -25.14 3.96
C THR A 93 -7.72 -24.85 3.65
N LEU A 94 -6.96 -24.32 4.63
CA LEU A 94 -5.68 -23.67 4.33
C LEU A 94 -4.61 -24.65 3.83
N ILE A 95 -4.50 -25.84 4.44
CA ILE A 95 -3.53 -26.87 4.01
C ILE A 95 -3.92 -27.44 2.64
N PRO A 96 -5.15 -27.94 2.42
CA PRO A 96 -5.57 -28.43 1.11
C PRO A 96 -5.41 -27.41 -0.02
N GLU A 97 -5.79 -26.14 0.19
CA GLU A 97 -5.66 -25.08 -0.81
C GLU A 97 -4.20 -24.79 -1.14
N THR A 98 -3.36 -24.58 -0.11
CA THR A 98 -1.92 -24.31 -0.31
C THR A 98 -1.23 -25.50 -1.00
N GLN A 99 -1.62 -26.73 -0.68
CA GLN A 99 -1.09 -27.92 -1.35
C GLN A 99 -1.52 -27.99 -2.82
N ALA A 100 -2.80 -27.70 -3.13
CA ALA A 100 -3.29 -27.67 -4.50
C ALA A 100 -2.59 -26.59 -5.33
N GLU A 101 -2.31 -25.42 -4.76
CA GLU A 101 -1.51 -24.36 -5.39
C GLU A 101 -0.08 -24.83 -5.67
N ALA A 102 0.59 -25.47 -4.69
CA ALA A 102 1.94 -25.99 -4.87
C ALA A 102 1.99 -27.07 -5.97
N ASP A 103 0.98 -27.95 -6.04
CA ASP A 103 0.87 -28.97 -7.08
C ASP A 103 0.64 -28.36 -8.46
N LEU A 104 -0.15 -27.28 -8.57
CA LEU A 104 -0.36 -26.53 -9.81
C LEU A 104 0.96 -25.95 -10.34
N VAL A 105 1.69 -25.22 -9.49
CA VAL A 105 2.99 -24.62 -9.85
C VAL A 105 3.98 -25.69 -10.32
N LEU A 106 3.99 -26.85 -9.66
CA LEU A 106 4.82 -27.98 -10.06
C LEU A 106 4.42 -28.53 -11.43
N GLN A 107 3.12 -28.68 -11.70
CA GLN A 107 2.61 -29.13 -13.01
C GLN A 107 2.97 -28.16 -14.13
N GLU A 108 2.86 -26.85 -13.88
CA GLU A 108 3.27 -25.81 -14.83
C GLU A 108 4.76 -25.87 -15.15
N GLY A 109 5.62 -26.03 -14.13
CA GLY A 109 7.07 -26.21 -14.32
C GLY A 109 7.41 -27.46 -15.14
N GLN A 110 6.68 -28.56 -14.94
CA GLN A 110 6.82 -29.77 -15.75
C GLN A 110 6.38 -29.55 -17.20
N ALA A 111 5.29 -28.80 -17.42
CA ALA A 111 4.81 -28.46 -18.76
C ALA A 111 5.82 -27.62 -19.54
N LEU A 112 6.47 -26.64 -18.90
CA LEU A 112 7.54 -25.84 -19.51
C LEU A 112 8.76 -26.69 -19.89
N THR A 113 9.14 -27.62 -19.00
CA THR A 113 10.23 -28.57 -19.29
C THR A 113 9.90 -29.42 -20.52
N HIS A 114 8.66 -29.88 -20.61
CA HIS A 114 8.19 -30.66 -21.75
C HIS A 114 8.16 -29.82 -23.04
N LYS A 115 7.70 -28.57 -22.98
CA LYS A 115 7.74 -27.62 -24.11
C LYS A 115 9.15 -27.45 -24.67
N LEU A 116 10.14 -27.24 -23.79
CA LEU A 116 11.55 -27.12 -24.19
C LEU A 116 12.08 -28.40 -24.85
N ARG A 117 11.76 -29.58 -24.27
CA ARG A 117 12.12 -30.88 -24.84
C ARG A 117 11.50 -31.14 -26.22
N GLN A 118 10.31 -30.61 -26.49
CA GLN A 118 9.67 -30.74 -27.80
C GLN A 118 10.21 -29.75 -28.84
N LEU A 119 10.63 -28.56 -28.41
CA LEU A 119 11.18 -27.53 -29.29
C LEU A 119 12.58 -27.91 -29.80
N ASN A 120 13.42 -28.45 -28.91
CA ASN A 120 14.83 -28.72 -29.18
C ASN A 120 15.05 -29.58 -30.46
N PRO A 121 14.41 -30.76 -30.64
CA PRO A 121 14.63 -31.58 -31.83
C PRO A 121 14.15 -30.93 -33.14
N LYS A 122 13.17 -30.03 -33.07
CA LYS A 122 12.64 -29.35 -34.27
C LYS A 122 13.63 -28.30 -34.77
N LEU A 123 14.16 -27.49 -33.86
CA LEU A 123 15.15 -26.47 -34.19
C LEU A 123 16.49 -27.09 -34.57
N ASP A 124 16.90 -28.17 -33.89
CA ASP A 124 18.11 -28.93 -34.23
C ASP A 124 18.08 -29.49 -35.66
N ARG A 125 16.97 -30.16 -36.05
CA ARG A 125 16.79 -30.63 -37.44
C ARG A 125 16.88 -29.50 -38.45
N ARG A 126 16.20 -28.38 -38.18
CA ARG A 126 16.21 -27.21 -39.07
C ARG A 126 17.63 -26.61 -39.17
N GLU A 127 18.37 -26.57 -38.08
CA GLU A 127 19.76 -26.11 -38.10
C GLU A 127 20.65 -27.05 -38.93
N GLU A 128 20.53 -28.37 -38.76
CA GLU A 128 21.30 -29.36 -39.51
C GLU A 128 20.99 -29.33 -41.02
N GLU A 129 19.72 -29.15 -41.40
CA GLU A 129 19.32 -28.96 -42.80
C GLU A 129 19.97 -27.71 -43.41
N LEU A 130 19.94 -26.59 -42.69
CA LEU A 130 20.56 -25.34 -43.14
C LEU A 130 22.10 -25.44 -43.20
N LYS A 131 22.74 -26.14 -42.24
CA LYS A 131 24.18 -26.42 -42.29
C LYS A 131 24.54 -27.27 -43.51
N ALA A 132 23.75 -28.27 -43.84
CA ALA A 132 23.95 -29.09 -45.03
C ALA A 132 23.81 -28.26 -46.32
N GLN A 133 22.79 -27.40 -46.41
CA GLN A 133 22.62 -26.48 -47.54
C GLN A 133 23.80 -25.51 -47.68
N ALA A 134 24.28 -24.93 -46.57
CA ALA A 134 25.43 -24.04 -46.57
C ALA A 134 26.69 -24.74 -47.11
N ARG A 135 26.97 -25.98 -46.67
CA ARG A 135 28.12 -26.76 -47.16
C ARG A 135 28.05 -26.99 -48.67
N THR A 136 26.88 -27.35 -49.20
CA THR A 136 26.67 -27.53 -50.64
C THR A 136 26.94 -26.23 -51.42
N LEU A 137 26.43 -25.09 -50.95
CA LEU A 137 26.67 -23.79 -51.58
C LEU A 137 28.14 -23.35 -51.49
N GLU A 138 28.83 -23.64 -50.39
CA GLU A 138 30.26 -23.37 -50.25
C GLU A 138 31.11 -24.21 -51.20
N GLU A 139 30.75 -25.48 -51.41
CA GLU A 139 31.39 -26.36 -52.39
C GLU A 139 31.16 -25.85 -53.82
N GLU A 140 29.93 -25.46 -54.16
CA GLU A 140 29.61 -24.87 -55.47
C GLU A 140 30.39 -23.56 -55.70
N LEU A 141 30.49 -22.71 -54.67
CA LEU A 141 31.27 -21.47 -54.73
C LEU A 141 32.76 -21.74 -54.96
N LYS A 142 33.33 -22.76 -54.29
CA LYS A 142 34.74 -23.20 -54.50
C LYS A 142 34.95 -23.67 -55.94
N GLN A 143 34.02 -24.45 -56.49
CA GLN A 143 34.10 -24.93 -57.87
C GLN A 143 34.01 -23.77 -58.88
N LEU A 144 33.06 -22.85 -58.70
CA LEU A 144 32.90 -21.66 -59.56
C LEU A 144 34.15 -20.77 -59.52
N ASN A 145 34.73 -20.53 -58.35
CA ASN A 145 35.98 -19.77 -58.20
C ASN A 145 37.15 -20.46 -58.91
N ALA A 146 37.27 -21.79 -58.82
CA ALA A 146 38.32 -22.54 -59.52
C ALA A 146 38.17 -22.43 -61.05
N GLN A 147 36.95 -22.55 -61.57
CA GLN A 147 36.67 -22.40 -63.00
C GLN A 147 36.97 -20.97 -63.51
N ILE A 148 36.58 -19.93 -62.77
CA ILE A 148 36.91 -18.54 -63.12
C ILE A 148 38.43 -18.32 -63.11
N LYS A 149 39.16 -18.87 -62.13
CA LYS A 149 40.63 -18.77 -62.04
C LYS A 149 41.33 -19.44 -63.23
N GLN A 150 40.84 -20.61 -63.67
CA GLN A 150 41.37 -21.29 -64.85
C GLN A 150 41.17 -20.48 -66.14
N LEU A 151 40.06 -19.75 -66.25
CA LEU A 151 39.71 -18.97 -67.44
C LEU A 151 40.34 -17.56 -67.49
N SER A 152 40.95 -17.09 -66.39
CA SER A 152 41.50 -15.72 -66.24
C SER A 152 43.01 -15.58 -66.49
N GLY A 153 43.66 -16.57 -67.10
CA GLY A 153 45.09 -16.49 -67.49
C GLY A 153 45.37 -15.44 -68.57
N CYS A 154 46.56 -14.82 -68.52
CA CYS A 154 46.99 -13.59 -69.21
C CYS A 154 46.81 -13.53 -70.76
N LEU A 155 46.45 -14.62 -71.44
CA LEU A 155 46.21 -14.68 -72.90
C LEU A 155 44.80 -15.18 -73.29
N THR A 156 43.97 -15.64 -72.34
CA THR A 156 42.66 -16.28 -72.60
C THR A 156 41.45 -15.38 -72.30
N VAL A 157 41.68 -14.21 -71.68
CA VAL A 157 40.62 -13.29 -71.21
C VAL A 157 39.78 -12.72 -72.36
N MET A 158 40.41 -12.42 -73.50
CA MET A 158 39.74 -11.80 -74.66
C MET A 158 38.78 -12.75 -75.41
N PHE A 159 38.96 -14.07 -75.29
CA PHE A 159 38.09 -15.07 -75.95
C PHE A 159 37.02 -15.65 -75.00
N ASN A 160 37.22 -15.60 -73.69
CA ASN A 160 36.33 -16.22 -72.69
C ASN A 160 35.48 -15.22 -71.87
N PHE A 161 35.50 -13.94 -72.21
CA PHE A 161 34.82 -12.87 -71.45
C PHE A 161 33.35 -13.17 -71.12
N PHE A 162 32.55 -13.61 -72.09
CA PHE A 162 31.14 -13.95 -71.87
C PHE A 162 30.96 -15.13 -70.91
N ARG A 163 31.87 -16.12 -70.95
CA ARG A 163 31.84 -17.30 -70.06
C ARG A 163 32.23 -16.92 -68.64
N ILE A 164 33.23 -16.06 -68.47
CA ILE A 164 33.63 -15.51 -67.17
C ILE A 164 32.48 -14.70 -66.56
N ASN A 165 31.83 -13.82 -67.33
CA ASN A 165 30.67 -13.05 -66.85
C ASN A 165 29.49 -13.95 -66.45
N LYS A 166 29.23 -15.04 -67.17
CA LYS A 166 28.19 -16.01 -66.80
C LYS A 166 28.52 -16.73 -65.49
N LEU A 167 29.76 -17.20 -65.33
CA LEU A 167 30.22 -17.85 -64.11
C LEU A 167 30.24 -16.89 -62.91
N ASP A 168 30.59 -15.62 -63.12
CA ASP A 168 30.55 -14.62 -62.06
C ASP A 168 29.11 -14.29 -61.65
N ARG A 169 28.15 -14.23 -62.58
CA ARG A 169 26.72 -14.12 -62.23
C ARG A 169 26.24 -15.29 -61.39
N GLN A 170 26.62 -16.52 -61.74
CA GLN A 170 26.30 -17.71 -60.94
C GLN A 170 26.95 -17.66 -59.56
N ARG A 171 28.21 -17.23 -59.49
CA ARG A 171 28.92 -17.00 -58.23
C ARG A 171 28.19 -15.98 -57.35
N GLN A 172 27.74 -14.86 -57.91
CA GLN A 172 26.96 -13.86 -57.16
C GLN A 172 25.61 -14.41 -56.68
N GLN A 173 24.96 -15.28 -57.48
CA GLN A 173 23.73 -15.97 -57.06
C GLN A 173 23.99 -16.91 -55.87
N VAL A 174 25.04 -17.74 -55.93
CA VAL A 174 25.43 -18.64 -54.84
C VAL A 174 25.82 -17.85 -53.58
N ILE A 175 26.54 -16.73 -53.71
CA ILE A 175 26.83 -15.83 -52.59
C ILE A 175 25.54 -15.28 -51.97
N GLY A 176 24.58 -14.86 -52.81
CA GLY A 176 23.27 -14.40 -52.37
C GLY A 176 22.51 -15.47 -51.58
N GLN A 177 22.46 -16.70 -52.08
CA GLN A 177 21.84 -17.84 -51.40
C GLN A 177 22.54 -18.19 -50.09
N LEU A 178 23.88 -18.21 -50.08
CA LEU A 178 24.66 -18.45 -48.86
C LEU A 178 24.33 -17.43 -47.77
N LYS A 179 24.20 -16.15 -48.14
CA LYS A 179 23.82 -15.09 -47.20
C LYS A 179 22.43 -15.34 -46.60
N VAL A 180 21.46 -15.80 -47.40
CA VAL A 180 20.12 -16.16 -46.91
C VAL A 180 20.20 -17.33 -45.93
N VAL A 181 20.89 -18.42 -46.28
CA VAL A 181 21.05 -19.59 -45.40
C VAL A 181 21.76 -19.20 -44.08
N GLN A 182 22.78 -18.34 -44.13
CA GLN A 182 23.44 -17.83 -42.93
C GLN A 182 22.51 -16.98 -42.05
N GLN A 183 21.64 -16.17 -42.65
CA GLN A 183 20.63 -15.40 -41.91
C GLN A 183 19.59 -16.34 -41.26
N GLU A 184 19.16 -17.39 -41.95
CA GLU A 184 18.25 -18.38 -41.39
C GLU A 184 18.89 -19.20 -40.26
N LEU A 185 20.16 -19.59 -40.39
CA LEU A 185 20.91 -20.24 -39.30
C LEU A 185 20.98 -19.34 -38.06
N LYS A 186 21.26 -18.05 -38.26
CA LYS A 186 21.26 -17.07 -37.18
C LYS A 186 19.89 -16.99 -36.51
N LYS A 187 18.81 -16.93 -37.31
CA LYS A 187 17.44 -16.88 -36.81
C LYS A 187 17.08 -18.12 -35.98
N VAL A 188 17.41 -19.33 -36.43
CA VAL A 188 17.13 -20.58 -35.67
C VAL A 188 17.86 -20.58 -34.32
N ARG A 189 19.10 -20.08 -34.28
CA ARG A 189 19.87 -19.96 -33.03
C ARG A 189 19.30 -18.90 -32.10
N GLU A 190 18.84 -17.78 -32.63
CA GLU A 190 18.15 -16.74 -31.87
C GLU A 190 16.81 -17.27 -31.32
N GLU A 191 16.01 -17.95 -32.14
CA GLU A 191 14.76 -18.61 -31.72
C GLU A 191 15.00 -19.59 -30.55
N TRP A 192 16.04 -20.42 -30.63
CA TRP A 192 16.40 -21.33 -29.53
C TRP A 192 16.84 -20.58 -28.27
N LYS A 193 17.70 -19.57 -28.44
CA LYS A 193 18.23 -18.78 -27.31
C LYS A 193 17.10 -18.03 -26.59
N GLU A 194 16.19 -17.40 -27.32
CA GLU A 194 15.04 -16.70 -26.78
C GLU A 194 14.13 -17.66 -26.02
N ALA A 195 13.76 -18.79 -26.64
CA ALA A 195 12.92 -19.80 -25.99
C ALA A 195 13.58 -20.38 -24.72
N GLN A 196 14.89 -20.62 -24.75
CA GLN A 196 15.63 -21.09 -23.58
C GLN A 196 15.66 -20.04 -22.46
N GLN A 197 15.85 -18.76 -22.80
CA GLN A 197 15.86 -17.68 -21.82
C GLN A 197 14.49 -17.46 -21.18
N GLU A 198 13.43 -17.39 -21.99
CA GLU A 198 12.05 -17.23 -21.54
C GLU A 198 11.64 -18.38 -20.61
N ILE A 199 11.80 -19.63 -21.07
CA ILE A 199 11.43 -20.81 -20.28
C ILE A 199 12.29 -20.92 -19.02
N SER A 200 13.59 -20.60 -19.07
CA SER A 200 14.44 -20.62 -17.87
C SER A 200 14.04 -19.56 -16.85
N ALA A 201 13.61 -18.38 -17.29
CA ALA A 201 13.12 -17.33 -16.40
C ALA A 201 11.80 -17.75 -15.74
N GLU A 202 10.85 -18.27 -16.52
CA GLU A 202 9.59 -18.80 -16.00
C GLU A 202 9.81 -19.96 -15.03
N GLN A 203 10.70 -20.90 -15.35
CA GLN A 203 11.05 -22.02 -14.44
C GLN A 203 11.66 -21.52 -13.13
N THR A 204 12.47 -20.47 -13.16
CA THR A 204 13.06 -19.89 -11.94
C THR A 204 11.99 -19.24 -11.06
N ALA A 205 11.03 -18.54 -11.68
CA ALA A 205 9.89 -17.95 -10.97
C ALA A 205 9.02 -19.04 -10.33
N LEU A 206 8.57 -20.03 -11.11
CA LEU A 206 7.78 -21.16 -10.59
C LEU A 206 8.51 -21.95 -9.50
N GLN A 207 9.83 -22.12 -9.61
CA GLN A 207 10.63 -22.76 -8.56
C GLN A 207 10.62 -21.94 -7.27
N THR A 208 10.68 -20.61 -7.36
CA THR A 208 10.61 -19.72 -6.20
C THR A 208 9.23 -19.79 -5.55
N ASP A 209 8.17 -19.67 -6.35
CA ASP A 209 6.78 -19.77 -5.87
C ASP A 209 6.52 -21.12 -5.19
N TRP A 210 7.01 -22.21 -5.78
CA TRP A 210 6.90 -23.54 -5.19
C TRP A 210 7.65 -23.66 -3.85
N GLN A 211 8.83 -23.05 -3.72
CA GLN A 211 9.58 -23.03 -2.46
C GLN A 211 8.83 -22.25 -1.37
N GLU A 212 8.26 -21.09 -1.71
CA GLU A 212 7.46 -20.29 -0.79
C GLU A 212 6.19 -21.04 -0.34
N LEU A 213 5.47 -21.65 -1.27
CA LEU A 213 4.29 -22.46 -0.98
C LEU A 213 4.62 -23.69 -0.12
N THR A 214 5.74 -24.36 -0.40
CA THR A 214 6.19 -25.52 0.40
C THR A 214 6.56 -25.10 1.82
N LEU A 215 7.22 -23.94 1.99
CA LEU A 215 7.52 -23.39 3.32
C LEU A 215 6.24 -23.05 4.08
N LYS A 216 5.28 -22.37 3.42
CA LYS A 216 3.97 -22.04 3.99
C LYS A 216 3.21 -23.31 4.40
N LEU A 217 3.19 -24.33 3.54
CA LEU A 217 2.57 -25.62 3.82
C LEU A 217 3.19 -26.28 5.06
N ALA A 218 4.52 -26.27 5.18
CA ALA A 218 5.21 -26.81 6.36
C ALA A 218 4.86 -26.04 7.64
N GLN A 219 4.72 -24.71 7.57
CA GLN A 219 4.29 -23.89 8.71
C GLN A 219 2.85 -24.21 9.13
N LEU A 220 1.92 -24.30 8.17
CA LEU A 220 0.53 -24.64 8.44
C LEU A 220 0.40 -26.06 9.02
N GLN A 221 1.17 -27.03 8.49
CA GLN A 221 1.19 -28.38 9.02
C GLN A 221 1.76 -28.43 10.44
N ALA A 222 2.84 -27.70 10.71
CA ALA A 222 3.41 -27.63 12.06
C ALA A 222 2.43 -26.99 13.07
N GLU A 223 1.68 -25.96 12.64
CA GLU A 223 0.62 -25.38 13.45
C GLU A 223 -0.50 -26.39 13.72
N LEU A 224 -0.96 -27.11 12.69
CA LEU A 224 -1.97 -28.16 12.84
C LEU A 224 -1.49 -29.27 13.77
N ASP A 225 -0.25 -29.76 13.61
CA ASP A 225 0.35 -30.80 14.45
C ASP A 225 0.43 -30.35 15.91
N TYR A 226 0.81 -29.08 16.15
CA TYR A 226 0.81 -28.48 17.49
C TYR A 226 -0.60 -28.44 18.06
N LEU A 227 -1.58 -27.97 17.28
CA LEU A 227 -2.97 -27.85 17.70
C LEU A 227 -3.70 -29.19 17.73
N ASP A 228 -3.20 -30.28 17.14
CA ASP A 228 -3.84 -31.60 17.19
C ASP A 228 -3.61 -32.30 18.55
N VAL A 229 -2.56 -31.90 19.27
CA VAL A 229 -2.27 -32.35 20.63
C VAL A 229 -3.17 -31.62 21.64
N GLU A 230 -4.00 -32.38 22.38
CA GLU A 230 -4.95 -31.80 23.34
C GLU A 230 -4.27 -30.96 24.43
N THR A 231 -3.18 -31.44 25.02
CA THR A 231 -2.47 -30.71 26.09
C THR A 231 -1.92 -29.36 25.62
N ASN A 232 -1.54 -29.26 24.34
CA ASN A 232 -1.08 -28.02 23.74
C ASN A 232 -2.25 -27.04 23.55
N ARG A 233 -3.41 -27.53 23.09
CA ARG A 233 -4.62 -26.71 22.97
C ARG A 233 -5.06 -26.16 24.32
N GLU A 234 -5.08 -27.02 25.34
CA GLU A 234 -5.47 -26.64 26.69
C GLU A 234 -4.51 -25.60 27.29
N SER A 235 -3.21 -25.82 27.15
CA SER A 235 -2.19 -24.85 27.61
C SER A 235 -2.29 -23.53 26.84
N LEU A 236 -2.53 -23.59 25.53
CA LEU A 236 -2.71 -22.40 24.69
C LEU A 236 -3.97 -21.61 25.09
N ALA A 237 -5.09 -22.30 25.29
CA ALA A 237 -6.34 -21.67 25.70
C ALA A 237 -6.20 -21.00 27.06
N PHE A 238 -5.54 -21.66 28.01
CA PHE A 238 -5.23 -21.10 29.32
C PHE A 238 -4.32 -19.87 29.25
N LYS A 239 -3.22 -19.93 28.48
CA LYS A 239 -2.31 -18.79 28.28
C LYS A 239 -3.03 -17.61 27.62
N ARG A 240 -3.84 -17.85 26.59
CA ARG A 240 -4.62 -16.81 25.91
C ARG A 240 -5.70 -16.20 26.78
N ALA A 241 -6.43 -17.00 27.55
CA ALA A 241 -7.43 -16.51 28.50
C ALA A 241 -6.79 -15.63 29.58
N THR A 242 -5.62 -16.05 30.09
CA THR A 242 -4.81 -15.25 31.02
C THR A 242 -4.38 -13.93 30.41
N ARG A 243 -3.79 -13.98 29.20
CA ARG A 243 -3.38 -12.78 28.46
C ARG A 243 -4.55 -11.83 28.24
N HIS A 244 -5.69 -12.33 27.76
CA HIS A 244 -6.87 -11.50 27.52
C HIS A 244 -7.33 -10.81 28.80
N MET A 245 -7.40 -11.52 29.92
CA MET A 245 -7.77 -10.92 31.20
C MET A 245 -6.83 -9.78 31.57
N VAL A 246 -5.51 -9.98 31.45
CA VAL A 246 -4.49 -8.97 31.74
C VAL A 246 -4.58 -7.77 30.80
N ASP A 247 -4.73 -8.00 29.50
CA ASP A 247 -4.82 -6.96 28.44
C ASP A 247 -6.10 -6.11 28.54
N ASN A 248 -7.18 -6.68 29.10
CA ASN A 248 -8.46 -6.00 29.26
C ASN A 248 -8.69 -5.47 30.68
N LEU A 249 -7.67 -5.52 31.55
CA LEU A 249 -7.82 -5.09 32.92
C LEU A 249 -7.81 -3.56 33.02
N LYS A 250 -8.94 -2.96 33.45
CA LYS A 250 -9.10 -1.51 33.63
C LYS A 250 -9.34 -1.10 35.09
N GLU A 251 -9.39 -2.06 36.00
CA GLU A 251 -9.66 -1.85 37.43
C GLU A 251 -8.70 -2.70 38.26
N HIS A 252 -8.28 -2.17 39.40
CA HIS A 252 -7.45 -2.91 40.34
C HIS A 252 -8.15 -4.17 40.85
N VAL A 253 -7.44 -5.30 40.85
CA VAL A 253 -7.97 -6.59 41.30
C VAL A 253 -7.18 -7.06 42.52
N PRO A 254 -7.84 -7.64 43.54
CA PRO A 254 -7.13 -8.28 44.63
C PRO A 254 -6.27 -9.44 44.11
N CYS A 255 -5.00 -9.47 44.52
CA CYS A 255 -4.10 -10.59 44.30
C CYS A 255 -3.29 -10.84 45.60
N PRO A 256 -3.27 -12.06 46.14
CA PRO A 256 -2.51 -12.40 47.35
C PRO A 256 -1.00 -12.24 47.22
N ALA A 257 -0.45 -12.42 46.01
CA ALA A 257 0.97 -12.23 45.73
C ALA A 257 1.26 -10.76 45.44
N ASP A 258 1.97 -10.07 46.36
CA ASP A 258 2.21 -8.63 46.29
C ASP A 258 2.97 -8.19 45.02
N ASP A 259 3.88 -9.03 44.52
CA ASP A 259 4.65 -8.75 43.32
C ASP A 259 3.77 -8.83 42.05
N ILE A 260 2.96 -9.88 41.93
CA ILE A 260 1.98 -10.03 40.84
C ILE A 260 0.93 -8.91 40.91
N LYS A 261 0.48 -8.56 42.12
CA LYS A 261 -0.46 -7.46 42.34
C LYS A 261 0.09 -6.13 41.82
N THR A 262 1.36 -5.84 42.15
CA THR A 262 2.02 -4.60 41.73
C THR A 262 2.10 -4.51 40.20
N ASP A 263 2.43 -5.62 39.53
CA ASP A 263 2.47 -5.67 38.06
C ASP A 263 1.06 -5.56 37.44
N LEU A 264 0.03 -6.15 38.05
CA LEU A 264 -1.37 -6.01 37.61
C LEU A 264 -1.85 -4.56 37.73
N ASP A 265 -1.53 -3.88 38.83
CA ASP A 265 -1.86 -2.47 39.02
C ASP A 265 -1.17 -1.60 37.96
N HIS A 266 0.09 -1.86 37.66
CA HIS A 266 0.80 -1.18 36.59
C HIS A 266 0.19 -1.47 35.21
N MET A 267 -0.24 -2.71 34.96
CA MET A 267 -0.91 -3.07 33.72
C MET A 267 -2.24 -2.33 33.55
N VAL A 268 -3.00 -2.08 34.63
CA VAL A 268 -4.22 -1.26 34.57
C VAL A 268 -3.90 0.14 34.07
N GLU A 269 -2.85 0.78 34.59
CA GLU A 269 -2.42 2.11 34.15
C GLU A 269 -2.04 2.10 32.67
N LEU A 270 -1.27 1.11 32.24
CA LEU A 270 -0.88 0.94 30.84
C LEU A 270 -2.13 0.77 29.97
N ASN A 271 -3.03 -0.15 30.32
CA ASN A 271 -4.26 -0.40 29.56
C ASN A 271 -5.12 0.85 29.40
N ILE A 272 -5.28 1.66 30.46
CA ILE A 272 -6.03 2.93 30.38
C ILE A 272 -5.31 3.93 29.46
N GLN A 273 -3.98 3.98 29.56
CA GLN A 273 -3.16 4.83 28.71
C GLN A 273 -3.24 4.40 27.23
N THR A 274 -3.33 3.09 26.93
CA THR A 274 -3.59 2.55 25.58
C THR A 274 -4.81 3.18 24.95
N ASP A 275 -5.94 3.10 25.66
CA ASP A 275 -7.24 3.59 25.19
C ASP A 275 -7.17 5.10 24.98
N THR A 276 -6.51 5.81 25.90
CA THR A 276 -6.36 7.27 25.83
C THR A 276 -5.54 7.70 24.61
N TYR A 277 -4.44 7.00 24.29
CA TYR A 277 -3.66 7.26 23.08
C TYR A 277 -4.45 6.94 21.80
N GLN A 278 -5.21 5.83 21.78
CA GLN A 278 -6.03 5.46 20.64
C GLN A 278 -7.14 6.48 20.38
N ASP A 279 -7.86 6.89 21.44
CA ASP A 279 -8.85 7.97 21.38
C ASP A 279 -8.23 9.28 20.90
N GLY A 280 -7.04 9.58 21.40
CA GLY A 280 -6.24 10.73 21.02
C GLY A 280 -5.92 10.75 19.53
N LEU A 281 -5.32 9.68 19.01
CA LEU A 281 -5.02 9.49 17.58
C LEU A 281 -6.27 9.57 16.70
N GLY A 282 -7.38 8.97 17.15
CA GLY A 282 -8.68 9.06 16.46
C GLY A 282 -9.22 10.49 16.40
N SER A 283 -9.07 11.25 17.47
CA SER A 283 -9.50 12.66 17.55
C SER A 283 -8.63 13.58 16.69
N VAL A 284 -7.31 13.34 16.66
CA VAL A 284 -6.37 14.00 15.73
C VAL A 284 -6.80 13.76 14.28
N GLY A 285 -7.04 12.51 13.89
CA GLY A 285 -7.46 12.16 12.53
C GLY A 285 -8.79 12.81 12.14
N SER A 286 -9.73 12.85 13.08
CA SER A 286 -11.03 13.50 12.90
C SER A 286 -10.90 15.01 12.72
N LEU A 287 -10.08 15.68 13.54
CA LEU A 287 -9.82 17.12 13.42
C LEU A 287 -9.15 17.46 12.10
N LEU A 288 -8.09 16.74 11.71
CA LEU A 288 -7.42 16.93 10.41
C LEU A 288 -8.39 16.80 9.24
N SER A 289 -9.24 15.77 9.25
CA SER A 289 -10.24 15.55 8.21
C SER A 289 -11.26 16.69 8.13
N LEU A 290 -11.69 17.23 9.27
CA LEU A 290 -12.59 18.39 9.30
C LEU A 290 -11.91 19.66 8.76
N LEU A 291 -10.67 19.93 9.16
CA LEU A 291 -9.90 21.08 8.67
C LEU A 291 -9.68 21.01 7.16
N ASP A 292 -9.36 19.81 6.63
CA ASP A 292 -9.22 19.56 5.19
C ASP A 292 -10.54 19.76 4.45
N GLY A 293 -11.65 19.22 4.98
CA GLY A 293 -12.98 19.38 4.40
C GLY A 293 -13.44 20.84 4.34
N ILE A 294 -13.24 21.60 5.42
CA ILE A 294 -13.57 23.03 5.46
C ILE A 294 -12.69 23.80 4.48
N THR A 295 -11.38 23.51 4.44
CA THR A 295 -10.44 24.16 3.52
C THR A 295 -10.85 23.94 2.07
N GLU A 296 -11.17 22.71 1.69
CA GLU A 296 -11.61 22.38 0.33
C GLU A 296 -12.95 23.05 -0.02
N GLY A 297 -13.90 23.06 0.93
CA GLY A 297 -15.16 23.78 0.75
C GLY A 297 -14.96 25.28 0.52
N LEU A 298 -14.08 25.91 1.30
CA LEU A 298 -13.75 27.33 1.15
C LEU A 298 -13.05 27.62 -0.19
N LYS A 299 -12.14 26.75 -0.65
CA LYS A 299 -11.49 26.89 -1.98
C LYS A 299 -12.52 26.88 -3.11
N ARG A 300 -13.44 25.92 -3.12
CA ARG A 300 -14.51 25.84 -4.14
C ARG A 300 -15.46 27.03 -4.08
N PHE A 301 -15.73 27.51 -2.87
CA PHE A 301 -16.53 28.71 -2.68
C PHE A 301 -15.81 29.95 -3.22
N ASP A 302 -14.50 30.08 -2.95
CA ASP A 302 -13.68 31.18 -3.49
C ASP A 302 -13.59 31.14 -5.02
N GLU A 303 -13.46 29.97 -5.64
CA GLU A 303 -13.52 29.82 -7.10
C GLU A 303 -14.82 30.41 -7.68
N SER A 304 -15.94 30.24 -6.98
CA SER A 304 -17.23 30.84 -7.37
C SER A 304 -17.21 32.37 -7.23
N VAL A 305 -16.61 32.90 -6.16
CA VAL A 305 -16.41 34.35 -5.96
C VAL A 305 -15.48 34.94 -7.02
N GLN A 306 -14.40 34.24 -7.37
CA GLN A 306 -13.46 34.63 -8.43
C GLN A 306 -14.15 34.66 -9.80
N GLY A 307 -15.06 33.72 -10.08
CA GLY A 307 -15.95 33.78 -11.24
C GLY A 307 -16.72 35.10 -11.32
N LEU A 308 -17.34 35.52 -10.20
CA LEU A 308 -18.10 36.77 -10.12
C LEU A 308 -17.20 38.02 -10.20
N ILE A 309 -15.98 37.98 -9.66
CA ILE A 309 -14.98 39.05 -9.81
C ILE A 309 -14.67 39.24 -11.30
N LYS A 310 -14.40 38.15 -12.01
CA LYS A 310 -14.10 38.17 -13.44
C LYS A 310 -15.28 38.72 -14.24
N GLU A 311 -16.50 38.27 -13.92
CA GLU A 311 -17.73 38.78 -14.54
C GLU A 311 -17.89 40.29 -14.31
N GLN A 312 -17.75 40.78 -13.08
CA GLN A 312 -17.79 42.21 -12.76
C GLN A 312 -16.78 43.02 -13.57
N SER A 313 -15.56 42.49 -13.72
CA SER A 313 -14.48 43.16 -14.44
C SER A 313 -14.78 43.25 -15.93
N MET A 314 -15.21 42.15 -16.55
CA MET A 314 -15.58 42.11 -17.98
C MET A 314 -16.76 43.01 -18.31
N HIS A 315 -17.66 43.20 -17.35
CA HIS A 315 -18.94 43.86 -17.51
C HIS A 315 -19.04 45.17 -16.71
N SER A 316 -17.89 45.76 -16.36
CA SER A 316 -17.77 46.90 -15.44
C SER A 316 -18.48 48.17 -15.90
N ALA A 317 -18.81 48.29 -17.19
CA ALA A 317 -19.58 49.39 -17.74
C ALA A 317 -21.09 49.33 -17.36
N TYR A 318 -21.61 48.16 -16.96
CA TYR A 318 -23.04 47.94 -16.70
C TYR A 318 -23.34 47.18 -15.40
N LEU A 319 -22.40 46.41 -14.86
CA LEU A 319 -22.57 45.77 -13.56
C LEU A 319 -22.10 46.68 -12.43
N PRO A 320 -22.96 47.00 -11.45
CA PRO A 320 -22.56 47.75 -10.27
C PRO A 320 -21.59 46.93 -9.41
N LYS A 321 -20.66 47.62 -8.73
CA LYS A 321 -19.75 46.99 -7.76
C LYS A 321 -20.53 46.35 -6.62
N LEU A 322 -20.38 45.04 -6.45
CA LEU A 322 -21.00 44.30 -5.36
C LEU A 322 -20.33 44.60 -4.02
N ARG A 323 -21.17 44.61 -2.98
CA ARG A 323 -20.77 44.67 -1.59
C ARG A 323 -21.40 43.49 -0.86
N ILE A 324 -20.56 42.69 -0.22
CA ILE A 324 -20.94 41.50 0.53
C ILE A 324 -20.79 41.84 2.01
N THR A 325 -21.85 41.66 2.78
CA THR A 325 -21.79 41.78 4.23
C THR A 325 -21.51 40.40 4.81
N VAL A 326 -20.35 40.23 5.45
CA VAL A 326 -20.00 38.99 6.15
C VAL A 326 -20.90 38.86 7.38
N PRO A 327 -21.71 37.80 7.49
CA PRO A 327 -22.56 37.55 8.64
C PRO A 327 -21.75 37.38 9.94
N ASP A 328 -22.29 37.81 11.08
CA ASP A 328 -21.59 37.74 12.38
C ASP A 328 -21.33 36.29 12.81
N ASP A 329 -22.18 35.33 12.45
CA ASP A 329 -22.01 33.88 12.68
C ASP A 329 -20.86 33.30 11.86
N VAL A 330 -20.67 33.73 10.60
CA VAL A 330 -19.51 33.35 9.79
C VAL A 330 -18.22 33.91 10.38
N ALA A 331 -18.24 35.16 10.84
CA ALA A 331 -17.08 35.77 11.50
C ALA A 331 -16.76 35.08 12.83
N ALA A 332 -17.78 34.69 13.62
CA ALA A 332 -17.61 33.95 14.86
C ALA A 332 -17.01 32.55 14.61
N PHE A 333 -17.52 31.82 13.61
CA PHE A 333 -17.00 30.51 13.23
C PHE A 333 -15.51 30.57 12.87
N HIS A 334 -15.09 31.58 12.12
CA HIS A 334 -13.69 31.73 11.75
C HIS A 334 -12.79 32.37 12.82
N GLY A 335 -13.40 32.97 13.85
CA GLY A 335 -12.67 33.60 14.95
C GLY A 335 -11.96 32.62 15.90
N GLN A 336 -12.25 31.33 15.81
CA GLN A 336 -11.76 30.31 16.75
C GLN A 336 -10.37 29.73 16.42
N TRP A 337 -9.88 29.88 15.17
CA TRP A 337 -8.68 29.18 14.72
C TRP A 337 -7.41 29.55 15.49
N ASP A 338 -7.19 30.85 15.72
CA ASP A 338 -5.98 31.33 16.41
C ASP A 338 -5.96 30.86 17.88
N GLY A 339 -7.14 30.86 18.52
CA GLY A 339 -7.30 30.39 19.90
C GLY A 339 -7.07 28.89 20.02
N LEU A 340 -7.61 28.11 19.08
CA LEU A 340 -7.41 26.67 19.05
C LEU A 340 -5.94 26.31 18.76
N ALA A 341 -5.31 26.98 17.78
CA ALA A 341 -3.90 26.78 17.45
C ALA A 341 -3.00 27.05 18.67
N GLN A 342 -3.30 28.12 19.43
CA GLN A 342 -2.56 28.43 20.64
C GLN A 342 -2.70 27.34 21.73
N GLN A 343 -3.88 26.71 21.84
CA GLN A 343 -4.11 25.65 22.82
C GLN A 343 -3.38 24.35 22.48
N VAL A 344 -3.19 24.05 21.19
CA VAL A 344 -2.51 22.82 20.73
C VAL A 344 -1.01 22.97 20.47
N ARG A 345 -0.46 24.18 20.65
CA ARG A 345 0.92 24.53 20.28
C ARG A 345 2.00 23.86 21.13
N ASP A 346 1.70 23.53 22.38
CA ASP A 346 2.63 22.83 23.27
C ASP A 346 2.58 21.33 22.99
N ASP A 347 3.07 20.97 21.80
CA ASP A 347 2.95 19.66 21.21
C ASP A 347 3.60 18.57 22.07
N GLY A 348 4.82 18.81 22.57
CA GLY A 348 5.53 17.87 23.44
C GLY A 348 4.74 17.50 24.70
N ARG A 349 4.10 18.47 25.36
CA ARG A 349 3.27 18.22 26.55
C ARG A 349 2.02 17.43 26.22
N LEU A 350 1.31 17.83 25.17
CA LEU A 350 0.07 17.19 24.74
C LEU A 350 0.32 15.75 24.24
N CYS A 351 1.47 15.50 23.61
CA CYS A 351 1.90 14.15 23.20
C CYS A 351 2.18 13.21 24.37
N ALA A 352 2.69 13.75 25.48
CA ALA A 352 2.90 12.99 26.71
C ALA A 352 1.61 12.79 27.52
N GLN A 353 0.58 13.62 27.29
CA GLN A 353 -0.68 13.60 28.05
C GLN A 353 -1.90 13.66 27.10
N PRO A 354 -2.26 12.54 26.44
CA PRO A 354 -3.33 12.53 25.43
C PRO A 354 -4.70 12.96 25.98
N THR A 355 -4.97 12.74 27.26
CA THR A 355 -6.19 13.21 27.92
C THR A 355 -6.35 14.73 27.83
N GLU A 356 -5.26 15.48 28.00
CA GLU A 356 -5.31 16.93 27.93
C GLU A 356 -5.63 17.41 26.51
N PHE A 357 -5.03 16.77 25.50
CA PHE A 357 -5.37 17.05 24.11
C PHE A 357 -6.84 16.75 23.82
N LEU A 358 -7.36 15.63 24.32
CA LEU A 358 -8.76 15.26 24.17
C LEU A 358 -9.71 16.28 24.80
N ASP A 359 -9.39 16.78 26.00
CA ASP A 359 -10.20 17.79 26.70
C ASP A 359 -10.27 19.11 25.93
N ILE A 360 -9.22 19.45 25.17
CA ILE A 360 -9.17 20.63 24.30
C ILE A 360 -9.99 20.39 23.03
N VAL A 361 -9.73 19.31 22.31
CA VAL A 361 -10.18 19.13 20.92
C VAL A 361 -11.59 18.55 20.83
N ARG A 362 -11.99 17.67 21.76
CA ARG A 362 -13.29 16.98 21.70
C ARG A 362 -14.48 17.97 21.77
N PRO A 363 -14.51 18.98 22.65
CA PRO A 363 -15.57 19.99 22.66
C PRO A 363 -15.64 20.78 21.34
N VAL A 364 -14.48 21.11 20.76
CA VAL A 364 -14.39 21.85 19.50
C VAL A 364 -14.97 21.03 18.35
N ILE A 365 -14.56 19.77 18.20
CA ILE A 365 -15.12 18.86 17.19
C ILE A 365 -16.64 18.73 17.35
N GLN A 366 -17.12 18.49 18.58
CA GLN A 366 -18.51 18.16 18.83
C GLN A 366 -19.47 19.36 18.76
N ARG A 367 -18.99 20.57 19.08
CA ARG A 367 -19.83 21.76 19.16
C ARG A 367 -19.53 22.73 18.03
N GLU A 368 -18.30 23.19 17.97
CA GLU A 368 -17.85 24.30 17.13
C GLU A 368 -17.65 23.88 15.66
N LEU A 369 -17.11 22.69 15.44
CA LEU A 369 -16.89 22.08 14.12
C LEU A 369 -17.89 20.96 13.83
N SER A 370 -19.05 20.99 14.47
CA SER A 370 -20.12 20.06 14.17
C SER A 370 -20.64 20.26 12.74
N GLU A 371 -21.21 19.22 12.15
CA GLU A 371 -21.80 19.27 10.81
C GLU A 371 -22.80 20.43 10.66
N THR A 372 -23.60 20.68 11.71
CA THR A 372 -24.58 21.77 11.72
C THR A 372 -23.92 23.13 11.64
N GLN A 373 -22.83 23.36 12.39
CA GLN A 373 -22.12 24.64 12.36
C GLN A 373 -21.38 24.85 11.03
N ILE A 374 -20.70 23.82 10.52
CA ILE A 374 -20.00 23.89 9.23
C ILE A 374 -20.99 24.19 8.10
N LYS A 375 -22.10 23.46 8.05
CA LYS A 375 -23.15 23.68 7.06
C LYS A 375 -23.76 25.08 7.18
N GLY A 376 -24.09 25.50 8.40
CA GLY A 376 -24.63 26.83 8.67
C GLY A 376 -23.69 27.94 8.19
N MET A 377 -22.39 27.81 8.43
CA MET A 377 -21.38 28.75 7.95
C MET A 377 -21.39 28.87 6.41
N PHE A 378 -21.33 27.74 5.68
CA PHE A 378 -21.35 27.77 4.21
C PHE A 378 -22.68 28.30 3.65
N GLU A 379 -23.82 27.94 4.25
CA GLU A 379 -25.13 28.46 3.85
C GLU A 379 -25.24 29.97 4.08
N SER A 380 -24.77 30.48 5.23
CA SER A 380 -24.73 31.91 5.54
C SER A 380 -23.83 32.69 4.56
N MET A 381 -22.67 32.13 4.19
CA MET A 381 -21.80 32.71 3.16
C MET A 381 -22.49 32.74 1.79
N GLY A 382 -23.14 31.64 1.39
CA GLY A 382 -23.89 31.55 0.13
C GLY A 382 -25.05 32.56 0.06
N GLN A 383 -25.85 32.66 1.14
CA GLN A 383 -26.95 33.64 1.21
C GLN A 383 -26.46 35.08 1.15
N ALA A 384 -25.32 35.40 1.78
CA ALA A 384 -24.71 36.72 1.70
C ALA A 384 -24.28 37.05 0.26
N LEU A 385 -23.70 36.08 -0.45
CA LEU A 385 -23.31 36.22 -1.86
C LEU A 385 -24.53 36.37 -2.77
N ASP A 386 -25.56 35.54 -2.59
CA ASP A 386 -26.82 35.62 -3.34
C ASP A 386 -27.50 36.97 -3.15
N LYS A 387 -27.55 37.46 -1.90
CA LYS A 387 -28.15 38.77 -1.60
C LYS A 387 -27.40 39.90 -2.29
N ALA A 388 -26.07 39.83 -2.35
CA ALA A 388 -25.26 40.82 -3.05
C ALA A 388 -25.51 40.78 -4.57
N THR A 389 -25.61 39.58 -5.17
CA THR A 389 -25.77 39.41 -6.63
C THR A 389 -27.20 39.60 -7.15
N ARG A 390 -28.23 39.68 -6.28
CA ARG A 390 -29.63 39.92 -6.70
C ARG A 390 -29.81 41.10 -7.65
N GLY A 391 -29.04 42.17 -7.48
CA GLY A 391 -29.11 43.37 -8.33
C GLY A 391 -28.50 43.19 -9.73
N TRP A 392 -27.84 42.07 -9.99
CA TRP A 392 -27.31 41.70 -11.31
C TRP A 392 -28.25 40.78 -12.09
N LYS A 393 -29.21 40.13 -11.41
CA LYS A 393 -30.26 39.33 -12.03
C LYS A 393 -31.31 40.27 -12.62
N GLY A 394 -31.04 40.77 -13.82
CA GLY A 394 -32.02 41.36 -14.74
C GLY A 394 -32.69 40.28 -15.56
#